data_AF-A0A7W3ZVP1-F1
#
_entry.id   AF-A0A7W3ZVP1-F1
#
_cell.length_a   1.000
_cell.length_b   1.000
_cell.length_c   1.000
_cell.angle_alpha   90.00
_cell.angle_beta   90.00
_cell.angle_gamma   90.00
#
_symmetry.space_group_name_H-M   'P 1'
#
loop_
_entity.id
_entity.type
_entity.pdbx_description
1 polymer ?
#
loop_
_entity_poly.entity_id
_entity_poly.type
_entity_poly.pdbx_seq_one_letter_code
_entity_poly.pdbx_strand_id
1 'polypeptide(L)'
;DEPSVRAALSKIELGEADAGIVYATDAASSDRVDTVAVPDRQNIDVSYPAAVLTDAPNRESAADFVDWLNSPAARRVFADAGFQQP
;
A
#
# COMPACT_ATOMS: atom_id res chain seq x y z
N ASP A 1 1.99 17.18 13.52
CA ASP A 1 1.91 16.32 12.34
C ASP A 1 1.54 14.92 12.76
N GLU A 2 0.48 14.36 12.19
CA GLU A 2 0.11 12.96 12.45
C GLU A 2 -0.06 12.26 11.09
N PRO A 3 1.04 11.83 10.43
CA PRO A 3 0.97 11.25 9.10
C PRO A 3 0.74 9.75 9.17
N SER A 4 -0.17 9.30 10.03
CA SER A 4 -0.61 7.91 10.03
C SER A 4 -2.00 7.87 9.43
N VAL A 5 -2.10 7.39 8.20
CA VAL A 5 -3.36 7.06 7.51
C VAL A 5 -4.26 6.16 8.37
N ARG A 6 -3.66 5.34 9.25
CA ARG A 6 -4.40 4.57 10.25
C ARG A 6 -5.03 5.44 11.34
N ALA A 7 -4.36 6.50 11.78
CA ALA A 7 -4.94 7.43 12.75
C ALA A 7 -6.13 8.19 12.14
N ALA A 8 -6.06 8.52 10.85
CA ALA A 8 -7.20 9.07 10.11
C ALA A 8 -8.38 8.08 10.07
N LEU A 9 -8.13 6.81 9.73
CA LEU A 9 -9.17 5.77 9.78
C LEU A 9 -9.79 5.63 11.17
N SER A 10 -8.97 5.59 12.22
CA SER A 10 -9.47 5.46 13.61
C SER A 10 -10.34 6.64 14.04
N LYS A 11 -10.06 7.86 13.59
CA LYS A 11 -10.89 9.04 13.91
C LYS A 11 -12.27 8.96 13.25
N ILE A 12 -12.33 8.49 12.00
CA ILE A 12 -13.61 8.26 11.29
C ILE A 12 -14.40 7.17 12.01
N GLU A 13 -13.74 6.08 12.35
CA GLU A 13 -14.30 4.95 13.10
C GLU A 13 -14.86 5.32 14.50
N LEU A 14 -14.32 6.37 15.12
CA LEU A 14 -14.78 6.92 16.41
C LEU A 14 -15.85 8.01 16.26
N GLY A 15 -16.21 8.38 15.02
CA GLY A 15 -17.14 9.47 14.74
C GLY A 15 -16.57 10.86 15.01
N GLU A 16 -15.25 10.98 15.15
CA GLU A 16 -14.56 12.27 15.34
C GLU A 16 -14.39 13.04 14.02
N ALA A 17 -14.59 12.38 12.88
CA ALA A 17 -14.57 12.96 11.55
C ALA A 17 -15.59 12.27 10.63
N ASP A 18 -16.22 13.04 9.73
CA ASP A 18 -17.22 12.51 8.79
C ASP A 18 -16.57 11.72 7.62
N ALA A 19 -15.35 12.09 7.21
CA ALA A 19 -14.61 11.46 6.11
C ALA A 19 -13.10 11.76 6.18
N GLY A 20 -12.29 10.95 5.50
CA GLY A 20 -10.85 11.17 5.34
C GLY A 20 -10.26 10.37 4.18
N ILE A 21 -9.09 10.81 3.69
CA ILE A 21 -8.33 10.10 2.65
C ILE A 21 -7.43 9.07 3.31
N VAL A 22 -7.60 7.80 2.95
CA VAL A 22 -6.84 6.66 3.46
C VAL A 22 -6.41 5.76 2.30
N TYR A 23 -5.47 4.85 2.54
CA TYR A 23 -5.18 3.80 1.56
C TYR A 23 -6.32 2.77 1.52
N ALA A 24 -6.58 2.24 0.33
CA ALA A 24 -7.59 1.20 0.13
C ALA A 24 -7.33 -0.04 1.01
N THR A 25 -6.06 -0.38 1.24
CA THR A 25 -5.64 -1.50 2.10
C THR A 25 -5.98 -1.26 3.58
N ASP A 26 -5.86 -0.02 4.07
CA ASP A 26 -6.27 0.32 5.44
C ASP A 26 -7.80 0.30 5.55
N ALA A 27 -8.52 0.86 4.58
CA ALA A 27 -9.99 0.81 4.58
C ALA A 27 -10.53 -0.63 4.53
N ALA A 28 -9.90 -1.52 3.76
CA ALA A 28 -10.26 -2.94 3.67
C ALA A 28 -10.06 -3.72 4.99
N SER A 29 -9.37 -3.13 5.98
CA SER A 29 -9.19 -3.73 7.31
C SER A 29 -10.29 -3.38 8.32
N SER A 30 -11.28 -2.55 7.93
CA SER A 30 -12.37 -2.11 8.80
C SER A 30 -13.74 -2.41 8.21
N ASP A 31 -14.61 -2.99 9.03
CA ASP A 31 -16.04 -3.20 8.71
C ASP A 31 -16.93 -2.04 9.21
N ARG A 32 -16.34 -0.93 9.68
CA ARG A 32 -17.05 0.18 10.34
C ARG A 32 -17.15 1.46 9.51
N VAL A 33 -16.64 1.44 8.28
CA VAL A 33 -16.62 2.60 7.39
C VAL A 33 -17.11 2.21 6.00
N ASP A 34 -17.77 3.14 5.33
CA ASP A 34 -18.08 3.03 3.90
C ASP A 34 -16.93 3.62 3.07
N THR A 35 -16.70 3.08 1.87
CA THR A 35 -15.63 3.52 0.98
C THR A 35 -16.17 4.13 -0.32
N VAL A 36 -15.55 5.23 -0.76
CA VAL A 36 -15.80 5.86 -2.05
C VAL A 36 -14.48 5.90 -2.81
N ALA A 37 -14.47 5.32 -4.02
CA ALA A 37 -13.27 5.32 -4.86
C ALA A 37 -12.92 6.74 -5.32
N VAL A 38 -11.65 7.14 -5.16
CA VAL A 38 -11.13 8.38 -5.74
C VAL A 38 -10.96 8.16 -7.25
N PRO A 39 -11.54 9.01 -8.12
CA PRO A 39 -11.37 8.89 -9.57
C PRO A 39 -9.90 8.93 -9.98
N ASP A 40 -9.47 8.07 -10.92
CA ASP A 40 -8.05 7.93 -11.32
C ASP A 40 -7.38 9.28 -11.66
N ARG A 41 -8.09 10.17 -12.36
CA ARG A 41 -7.60 11.51 -12.72
C ARG A 41 -7.31 12.45 -11.54
N GLN A 42 -7.81 12.11 -10.35
CA GLN A 42 -7.65 12.84 -9.09
C GLN A 42 -6.83 12.03 -8.08
N ASN A 43 -6.55 10.76 -8.40
CA ASN A 43 -5.78 9.89 -7.57
C ASN A 43 -4.29 10.09 -7.85
N ILE A 44 -3.48 9.80 -6.86
CA ILE A 44 -2.02 9.82 -7.01
C ILE A 44 -1.57 8.44 -7.48
N ASP A 45 -0.71 8.41 -8.49
CA ASP A 45 -0.02 7.18 -8.87
C ASP A 45 0.99 6.81 -7.77
N VAL A 46 0.58 5.89 -6.90
CA VAL A 46 1.43 5.40 -5.81
C VAL A 46 2.35 4.30 -6.34
N SER A 47 3.64 4.61 -6.45
CA SER A 47 4.67 3.66 -6.87
C SER A 47 5.56 3.27 -5.69
N TYR A 48 5.81 1.97 -5.53
CA TYR A 48 6.69 1.41 -4.49
C TYR A 48 7.95 0.80 -5.13
N PRO A 49 9.02 1.59 -5.34
CA PRO A 49 10.23 1.09 -5.96
C PRO A 49 10.98 0.12 -5.04
N ALA A 50 11.52 -0.95 -5.61
CA ALA A 50 12.48 -1.85 -4.97
C ALA A 50 13.81 -1.80 -5.73
N ALA A 51 14.93 -1.74 -5.00
CA ALA A 51 16.26 -1.67 -5.58
C ALA A 51 17.30 -2.39 -4.72
N VAL A 52 18.32 -2.93 -5.37
CA VAL A 52 19.50 -3.52 -4.70
C VAL A 52 20.39 -2.40 -4.17
N LEU A 53 20.77 -2.47 -2.89
CA LEU A 53 21.69 -1.51 -2.29
C LEU A 53 23.10 -1.65 -2.89
N THR A 54 23.77 -0.51 -3.07
CA THR A 54 25.15 -0.48 -3.57
C THR A 54 26.09 -1.29 -2.70
N ASP A 55 25.95 -1.23 -1.38
CA ASP A 55 26.80 -1.94 -0.43
C ASP A 55 26.14 -3.21 0.14
N ALA A 56 25.23 -3.82 -0.64
CA ALA A 56 24.56 -5.06 -0.23
C ALA A 56 25.61 -6.16 0.06
N PRO A 57 25.64 -6.74 1.29
CA PRO A 57 26.62 -7.75 1.67
C PRO A 57 26.46 -9.05 0.86
N ASN A 58 25.27 -9.28 0.31
CA ASN A 58 24.99 -10.34 -0.66
C ASN A 58 24.21 -9.76 -1.83
N ARG A 59 24.94 -9.23 -2.81
CA ARG A 59 24.36 -8.53 -3.98
C ARG A 59 23.60 -9.47 -4.91
N GLU A 60 24.06 -10.72 -5.06
CA GLU A 60 23.43 -11.70 -5.94
C GLU A 60 22.03 -12.08 -5.43
N SER A 61 21.93 -12.52 -4.17
CA SER A 61 20.61 -12.84 -3.60
C SER A 61 19.68 -11.64 -3.49
N ALA A 62 20.22 -10.42 -3.34
CA ALA A 62 19.41 -9.21 -3.39
C ALA A 62 18.83 -8.95 -4.78
N ALA A 63 19.61 -9.19 -5.85
CA ALA A 63 19.14 -9.09 -7.23
C ALA A 63 18.06 -10.15 -7.52
N ASP A 64 18.30 -11.41 -7.13
CA ASP A 64 17.32 -12.49 -7.27
C ASP A 64 16.00 -12.17 -6.57
N PHE A 65 16.06 -11.54 -5.40
CA PHE A 65 14.86 -11.12 -4.67
C PHE A 65 14.11 -10.01 -5.40
N VAL A 66 14.80 -8.97 -5.89
CA VAL A 66 14.17 -7.88 -6.66
C VAL A 66 13.53 -8.42 -7.93
N ASP A 67 14.17 -9.35 -8.63
CA ASP A 67 13.60 -10.02 -9.80
C ASP A 67 12.39 -10.87 -9.43
N TRP A 68 12.45 -11.59 -8.31
CA TRP A 68 11.33 -12.37 -7.80
C TRP A 68 10.09 -11.52 -7.48
N LEU A 69 10.25 -10.28 -7.00
CA LEU A 69 9.12 -9.37 -6.75
C LEU A 69 8.28 -9.09 -8.01
N ASN A 70 8.86 -9.25 -9.21
CA ASN A 70 8.15 -9.09 -10.48
C ASN A 70 7.46 -10.38 -10.97
N SER A 71 7.72 -11.51 -10.32
CA SER A 71 7.21 -12.82 -10.73
C SER A 71 5.69 -12.97 -10.54
N PRO A 72 5.04 -13.90 -11.26
CA PRO A 72 3.62 -14.20 -11.06
C PRO A 72 3.27 -14.65 -9.63
N ALA A 73 4.23 -15.24 -8.90
CA ALA A 73 4.04 -15.64 -7.52
C ALA A 73 3.94 -14.41 -6.59
N ALA A 74 4.90 -13.48 -6.69
CA ALA A 74 4.89 -12.26 -5.90
C ALA A 74 3.68 -11.37 -6.23
N ARG A 75 3.28 -11.27 -7.51
CA ARG A 75 2.06 -10.53 -7.92
C ARG A 75 0.80 -11.02 -7.23
N ARG A 76 0.67 -12.33 -6.97
CA ARG A 76 -0.46 -12.87 -6.20
C ARG A 76 -0.42 -12.43 -4.74
N VAL A 77 0.76 -12.49 -4.11
CA VAL A 77 0.95 -12.02 -2.73
C VAL A 77 0.58 -10.54 -2.59
N PHE A 78 0.98 -9.70 -3.55
CA PHE A 78 0.61 -8.29 -3.59
C PHE A 78 -0.90 -8.09 -3.75
N ALA A 79 -1.53 -8.81 -4.69
CA ALA A 79 -2.96 -8.71 -4.92
C ALA A 79 -3.78 -9.14 -3.69
N ASP A 80 -3.41 -10.25 -3.04
CA ASP A 80 -4.06 -10.75 -1.82
C ASP A 80 -3.94 -9.75 -0.65
N ALA A 81 -2.86 -8.96 -0.63
CA ALA A 81 -2.63 -7.88 0.34
C ALA A 81 -3.23 -6.53 -0.09
N GLY A 82 -3.92 -6.46 -1.23
CA GLY A 82 -4.60 -5.26 -1.73
C GLY A 82 -3.71 -4.25 -2.48
N PHE A 83 -2.51 -4.66 -2.91
CA PHE A 83 -1.64 -3.85 -3.77
C PHE A 83 -1.94 -4.07 -5.25
N GLN A 84 -1.79 -3.01 -6.06
CA GLN A 84 -1.81 -3.13 -7.51
C GLN A 84 -0.53 -3.79 -8.04
N GLN A 85 -0.60 -4.38 -9.24
CA GLN A 85 0.56 -5.04 -9.83
C GLN A 85 1.68 -4.02 -10.13
N PRO A 86 2.95 -4.37 -9.85
CA PRO A 86 4.10 -3.62 -10.36
C PRO A 86 4.21 -3.72 -11.90
#